data_AF-A0A9W8XVB5-F1
#
_entry.id   AF-A0A9W8XVB5-F1
#
_cell.length_a   1.000
_cell.length_b   1.000
_cell.length_c   1.000
_cell.angle_alpha   90.00
_cell.angle_beta   90.00
_cell.angle_gamma   90.00
#
_symmetry.space_group_name_H-M   'P 1'
#
loop_
_entity.id
_entity.type
_entity.pdbx_description
1 polymer ?
#
loop_
_entity_poly.entity_id
_entity_poly.type
_entity_poly.pdbx_seq_one_letter_code
_entity_poly.pdbx_strand_id
1 'polypeptide(L)'
;MEGLQQKWKELYAQILPAMAKAKDKKQNWPVHLDHCFARIILDNAVGRDKPWTEVVKSPAIKNMSEQQLKDAIKLGEAIADGSEDINPLNERSLELRGKKGPGKKRKSEAQDDATSKKTKRSESGNISTYFLPSPASPKKDVSPEEALATSRDLDIDVQL
;
A
#
# COMPACT_ATOMS: atom_id res chain seq x y z
N MET A 1 -20.57 -21.17 -6.84
CA MET A 1 -19.81 -19.91 -6.64
C MET A 1 -19.38 -19.69 -5.20
N GLU A 2 -20.26 -19.86 -4.20
CA GLU A 2 -19.95 -19.57 -2.79
C GLU A 2 -18.72 -20.33 -2.25
N GLY A 3 -18.55 -21.61 -2.60
CA GLY A 3 -17.36 -22.37 -2.19
C GLY A 3 -16.03 -21.77 -2.68
N LEU A 4 -16.00 -21.26 -3.92
CA LEU A 4 -14.81 -20.59 -4.47
C LEU A 4 -14.57 -19.24 -3.78
N GLN A 5 -15.63 -18.48 -3.50
CA GLN A 5 -15.52 -17.21 -2.78
C GLN A 5 -14.98 -17.40 -1.36
N GLN A 6 -15.44 -18.44 -0.67
CA GLN A 6 -14.97 -18.78 0.67
C GLN A 6 -13.51 -19.23 0.65
N LYS A 7 -13.15 -20.12 -0.28
CA LYS A 7 -11.76 -20.57 -0.46
C LYS A 7 -10.82 -19.40 -0.77
N TRP A 8 -11.23 -18.51 -1.67
CA TRP A 8 -10.48 -17.29 -1.98
C TRP A 8 -10.30 -16.42 -0.73
N LYS A 9 -11.36 -16.20 0.05
CA LYS A 9 -11.32 -15.42 1.29
C LYS A 9 -10.35 -16.00 2.32
N GLU A 10 -10.42 -17.30 2.55
CA GLU A 10 -9.53 -18.01 3.45
C GLU A 10 -8.06 -17.89 3.01
N LEU A 11 -7.81 -18.04 1.70
CA LEU A 11 -6.47 -18.01 1.14
C LEU A 11 -5.77 -16.66 1.35
N TYR A 12 -6.41 -15.55 0.94
CA TYR A 12 -5.76 -14.24 1.07
C TYR A 12 -5.78 -13.69 2.50
N ALA A 13 -6.78 -14.06 3.31
CA ALA A 13 -6.95 -13.50 4.64
C ALA A 13 -6.25 -14.28 5.75
N GLN A 14 -6.03 -15.59 5.58
CA GLN A 14 -5.46 -16.45 6.60
C GLN A 14 -4.16 -17.11 6.13
N ILE A 15 -4.19 -17.84 5.02
CA ILE A 15 -3.06 -18.68 4.58
C ILE A 15 -1.83 -17.83 4.26
N LEU A 16 -1.96 -16.89 3.33
CA LEU A 16 -0.81 -16.06 2.92
C LEU A 16 -0.27 -15.21 4.09
N PRO A 17 -1.09 -14.45 4.85
CA PRO A 17 -0.57 -13.69 5.97
C PRO A 17 0.08 -14.55 7.06
N ALA A 18 -0.40 -15.78 7.28
CA ALA A 18 0.22 -16.70 8.24
C ALA A 18 1.62 -17.13 7.78
N MET A 19 1.80 -17.43 6.48
CA MET A 19 3.11 -17.77 5.90
C MET A 19 4.07 -16.57 5.95
N ALA A 20 3.58 -15.36 5.62
CA ALA A 20 4.35 -14.13 5.76
C ALA A 20 4.86 -13.92 7.19
N LYS A 21 4.01 -14.21 8.19
CA LYS A 21 4.34 -14.10 9.62
C LYS A 21 5.30 -15.18 10.10
N ALA A 22 5.23 -16.38 9.53
CA ALA A 22 6.13 -17.48 9.85
C ALA A 22 7.59 -17.15 9.50
N LYS A 23 7.83 -16.12 8.67
CA LYS A 23 9.17 -15.63 8.27
C LYS A 23 10.08 -16.78 7.87
N ASP A 24 9.56 -17.67 7.03
CA ASP A 24 10.38 -18.71 6.44
C ASP A 24 11.54 -18.05 5.70
N LYS A 25 12.79 -18.34 6.12
CA LYS A 25 14.01 -17.70 5.57
C LYS A 25 14.14 -17.84 4.04
N LYS A 26 13.38 -18.75 3.43
CA LYS A 26 13.34 -18.97 1.98
C LYS A 26 12.40 -18.02 1.24
N GLN A 27 11.43 -17.40 1.92
CA GLN A 27 10.37 -16.59 1.34
C GLN A 27 10.40 -15.18 1.93
N ASN A 28 11.22 -14.30 1.33
CA ASN A 28 11.31 -12.90 1.73
C ASN A 28 10.16 -12.09 1.09
N TRP A 29 9.00 -12.09 1.74
CA TRP A 29 7.80 -11.43 1.21
C TRP A 29 7.79 -9.93 1.58
N PRO A 30 7.56 -9.02 0.62
CA PRO A 30 7.57 -7.58 0.84
C PRO A 30 6.28 -7.08 1.50
N VAL A 31 5.24 -7.91 1.55
CA VAL A 31 3.90 -7.60 2.05
C VAL A 31 3.50 -8.55 3.16
N HIS A 32 2.77 -8.02 4.13
CA HIS A 32 2.35 -8.75 5.33
C HIS A 32 0.84 -8.64 5.61
N LEU A 33 0.14 -7.77 4.88
CA LEU A 33 -1.28 -7.48 5.07
C LEU A 33 -2.12 -8.34 4.11
N ASP A 34 -3.22 -8.86 4.60
CA ASP A 34 -4.20 -9.67 3.86
C ASP A 34 -4.68 -8.98 2.57
N HIS A 35 -5.04 -7.70 2.68
CA HIS A 35 -5.52 -6.94 1.53
C HIS A 35 -4.42 -6.62 0.51
N CYS A 36 -3.15 -6.61 0.91
CA CYS A 36 -2.03 -6.44 -0.03
C CYS A 36 -1.89 -7.70 -0.91
N PHE A 37 -1.96 -8.90 -0.33
CA PHE A 37 -1.96 -10.15 -1.10
C PHE A 37 -3.13 -10.20 -2.06
N ALA A 38 -4.35 -9.92 -1.57
CA ALA A 38 -5.53 -9.86 -2.42
C ALA A 38 -5.32 -8.90 -3.60
N ARG A 39 -4.77 -7.71 -3.34
CA ARG A 39 -4.55 -6.69 -4.36
C ARG A 39 -3.56 -7.14 -5.44
N ILE A 40 -2.42 -7.71 -5.03
CA ILE A 40 -1.37 -8.18 -5.94
C ILE A 40 -1.89 -9.33 -6.80
N ILE A 41 -2.54 -10.32 -6.19
CA ILE A 41 -3.07 -11.47 -6.90
C ILE A 41 -4.14 -11.04 -7.90
N LEU A 42 -5.06 -10.16 -7.50
CA LEU A 42 -6.12 -9.66 -8.38
C LEU A 42 -5.57 -8.85 -9.56
N ASP A 43 -4.55 -8.03 -9.36
CA ASP A 43 -3.93 -7.31 -10.48
C ASP A 43 -3.27 -8.24 -11.49
N ASN A 44 -2.67 -9.35 -11.03
CA ASN A 44 -1.99 -10.29 -11.92
C ASN A 44 -2.93 -11.29 -12.58
N ALA A 45 -3.95 -11.78 -11.86
CA ALA A 45 -4.91 -12.74 -12.38
C ALA A 45 -5.99 -12.06 -13.25
N VAL A 46 -6.55 -10.95 -12.77
CA VAL A 46 -7.69 -10.26 -13.39
C VAL A 46 -7.26 -9.00 -14.13
N GLY A 47 -6.48 -8.15 -13.46
CA GLY A 47 -6.07 -6.83 -13.95
C GLY A 47 -4.87 -6.82 -14.91
N ARG A 48 -4.65 -7.86 -15.72
CA ARG A 48 -3.40 -8.11 -16.47
C ARG A 48 -2.78 -6.87 -17.14
N ASP A 49 -3.61 -6.00 -17.71
CA ASP A 49 -3.22 -4.74 -18.38
C ASP A 49 -3.62 -3.47 -17.63
N LYS A 50 -4.55 -3.57 -16.67
CA LYS A 50 -5.16 -2.45 -15.94
C LYS A 50 -5.47 -2.86 -14.51
N PRO A 51 -5.37 -1.98 -13.51
CA PRO A 51 -5.70 -2.30 -12.13
C PRO A 51 -7.03 -3.06 -12.00
N TRP A 52 -7.10 -4.08 -11.15
CA TRP A 52 -8.32 -4.91 -11.03
C TRP A 52 -9.57 -4.08 -10.69
N THR A 53 -9.39 -2.92 -10.05
CA THR A 53 -10.44 -1.97 -9.69
C THR A 53 -11.17 -1.37 -10.88
N GLU A 54 -10.55 -1.35 -12.06
CA GLU A 54 -11.18 -0.92 -13.32
C GLU A 54 -11.92 -2.07 -14.02
N VAL A 55 -11.53 -3.31 -13.73
CA VAL A 55 -12.10 -4.52 -14.36
C VAL A 55 -13.29 -5.05 -13.57
N VAL A 56 -13.20 -5.03 -12.24
CA VAL A 56 -14.20 -5.62 -11.33
C VAL A 56 -14.68 -4.59 -10.32
N LYS A 57 -15.99 -4.49 -10.15
CA LYS A 57 -16.62 -3.64 -9.15
C LYS A 57 -16.31 -4.14 -7.73
N SER A 58 -16.12 -3.19 -6.81
CA SER A 58 -16.02 -3.53 -5.40
C SER A 58 -17.39 -3.97 -4.84
N PRO A 59 -17.46 -4.99 -3.98
CA PRO A 59 -16.38 -5.87 -3.51
C PRO A 59 -16.02 -6.97 -4.52
N ALA A 60 -14.73 -7.20 -4.75
CA ALA A 60 -14.25 -8.15 -5.77
C ALA A 60 -14.81 -9.57 -5.60
N ILE A 61 -14.89 -10.06 -4.36
CA ILE A 61 -15.38 -11.43 -4.03
C ILE A 61 -16.77 -11.69 -4.62
N LYS A 62 -17.65 -10.67 -4.64
CA LYS A 62 -19.03 -10.82 -5.12
C LYS A 62 -19.18 -10.56 -6.62
N ASN A 63 -18.26 -9.81 -7.23
CA ASN A 63 -18.41 -9.32 -8.60
C ASN A 63 -17.47 -10.02 -9.60
N MET A 64 -16.58 -10.90 -9.15
CA MET A 64 -15.74 -11.72 -10.04
C MET A 64 -16.52 -12.87 -10.67
N SER A 65 -16.15 -13.22 -11.90
CA SER A 65 -16.62 -14.45 -12.54
C SER A 65 -16.00 -15.69 -11.89
N GLU A 66 -16.60 -16.86 -12.12
CA GLU A 66 -16.07 -18.12 -11.61
C GLU A 66 -14.64 -18.40 -12.09
N GLN A 67 -14.36 -18.07 -13.36
CA GLN A 67 -13.03 -18.23 -13.95
C GLN A 67 -12.02 -17.30 -13.29
N GLN A 68 -12.38 -16.04 -13.06
CA GLN A 68 -11.50 -15.09 -12.36
C GLN A 68 -11.19 -15.54 -10.92
N LEU A 69 -12.17 -16.09 -10.21
CA LEU A 69 -11.96 -16.67 -8.88
C LEU A 69 -11.01 -17.87 -8.94
N LYS A 70 -11.18 -18.78 -9.91
CA LYS A 70 -10.29 -19.94 -10.08
C LYS A 70 -8.85 -19.50 -10.39
N ASP A 71 -8.67 -18.53 -11.27
CA ASP A 71 -7.36 -17.99 -11.62
C ASP A 71 -6.68 -17.30 -10.43
N ALA A 72 -7.45 -16.53 -9.64
CA ALA A 72 -6.95 -15.90 -8.43
C ALA A 72 -6.53 -16.91 -7.36
N ILE A 73 -7.35 -17.96 -7.13
CA ILE A 73 -7.02 -19.04 -6.21
C ILE A 73 -5.78 -19.79 -6.67
N LYS A 74 -5.71 -20.16 -7.96
CA LYS A 74 -4.55 -20.88 -8.52
C LYS A 74 -3.25 -20.11 -8.35
N LEU A 75 -3.29 -18.80 -8.61
CA LEU A 75 -2.11 -17.93 -8.45
C LEU A 75 -1.74 -17.79 -6.97
N GLY A 76 -2.73 -17.66 -6.08
CA GLY A 76 -2.51 -17.63 -4.63
C GLY A 76 -1.91 -18.92 -4.06
N GLU A 77 -2.38 -20.07 -4.53
CA GLU A 77 -1.83 -21.39 -4.16
C GLU A 77 -0.39 -21.52 -4.68
N ALA A 78 -0.10 -21.10 -5.90
CA ALA A 78 1.26 -21.11 -6.44
C ALA A 78 2.25 -20.25 -5.63
N ILE A 79 1.80 -19.11 -5.08
CA ILE A 79 2.60 -18.29 -4.17
C ILE A 79 2.82 -19.01 -2.83
N ALA A 80 1.78 -19.63 -2.28
CA ALA A 80 1.88 -20.39 -1.03
C ALA A 80 2.86 -21.57 -1.18
N ASP A 81 2.79 -22.30 -2.28
CA ASP A 81 3.70 -23.41 -2.58
C ASP A 81 5.15 -22.92 -2.88
N GLY A 82 5.36 -21.62 -3.06
CA GLY A 82 6.64 -21.04 -3.45
C GLY A 82 7.02 -21.31 -4.91
N SER A 83 6.05 -21.72 -5.73
CA SER A 83 6.24 -21.88 -7.19
C SER A 83 6.31 -20.53 -7.90
N GLU A 84 5.62 -19.51 -7.36
CA GLU A 84 5.60 -18.15 -7.89
C GLU A 84 6.11 -17.17 -6.82
N ASP A 85 6.99 -16.25 -7.21
CA ASP A 85 7.51 -15.24 -6.28
C ASP A 85 6.58 -14.01 -6.22
N ILE A 86 6.23 -13.59 -5.01
CA ILE A 86 5.38 -12.42 -4.78
C ILE A 86 6.10 -11.11 -5.12
N ASN A 87 7.44 -11.06 -5.09
CA ASN A 87 8.21 -9.86 -5.39
C ASN A 87 7.95 -9.28 -6.79
N PRO A 88 8.16 -10.03 -7.89
CA PRO A 88 7.88 -9.53 -9.24
C PRO A 88 6.39 -9.23 -9.45
N LEU A 89 5.50 -10.01 -8.83
CA LEU A 89 4.05 -9.77 -8.90
C LEU A 89 3.65 -8.45 -8.23
N ASN A 90 4.25 -8.12 -7.09
CA ASN A 90 4.04 -6.87 -6.38
C ASN A 90 4.55 -5.68 -7.19
N GLU A 91 5.73 -5.81 -7.79
CA GLU A 91 6.30 -4.77 -8.65
C GLU A 91 5.39 -4.45 -9.84
N ARG A 92 4.92 -5.49 -10.54
CA ARG A 92 3.94 -5.34 -11.62
C ARG A 92 2.62 -4.70 -11.15
N SER A 93 2.12 -5.08 -9.98
CA SER A 93 0.91 -4.47 -9.39
C SER A 93 1.11 -2.97 -9.12
N LEU A 94 2.29 -2.57 -8.65
CA LEU A 94 2.63 -1.16 -8.42
C LEU A 94 2.76 -0.36 -9.73
N GLU A 95 3.33 -0.98 -10.76
CA GLU A 95 3.44 -0.39 -12.11
C GLU A 95 2.09 -0.15 -12.76
N LEU A 96 1.18 -1.13 -12.71
CA LEU A 96 -0.19 -1.00 -13.24
C LEU A 96 -0.96 0.17 -12.60
N ARG A 97 -0.65 0.48 -11.35
CA ARG A 97 -1.30 1.54 -10.57
C ARG A 97 -0.57 2.88 -10.67
N GLY A 98 0.54 2.95 -11.42
CA GLY A 98 1.34 4.15 -11.59
C GLY A 98 2.07 4.61 -10.32
N LYS A 99 2.25 3.72 -9.33
CA LYS A 99 2.83 4.09 -8.03
C LYS A 99 4.38 4.14 -8.05
N LYS A 100 5.00 3.56 -9.08
CA LYS A 100 6.34 3.94 -9.58
C LYS A 100 6.12 4.95 -10.72
N GLY A 101 6.17 6.25 -10.44
CA GLY A 101 5.85 7.29 -11.44
C GLY A 101 6.91 7.46 -12.54
N PRO A 102 6.75 8.41 -13.48
CA PRO A 102 5.52 8.96 -14.06
C PRO A 102 5.32 8.52 -15.53
N GLY A 103 4.06 8.37 -15.94
CA GLY A 103 3.62 8.61 -17.32
C GLY A 103 4.24 7.79 -18.45
N LYS A 104 3.67 6.61 -18.73
CA LYS A 104 3.48 6.21 -20.13
C LYS A 104 2.14 5.53 -20.27
N LYS A 105 1.20 6.28 -20.86
CA LYS A 105 0.06 5.72 -21.59
C LYS A 105 0.59 4.53 -22.40
N ARG A 106 0.18 3.32 -22.06
CA ARG A 106 0.26 2.21 -23.02
C ARG A 106 -0.66 2.61 -24.16
N LYS A 107 -0.03 3.12 -25.21
CA LYS A 107 -0.59 3.36 -26.53
C LYS A 107 -1.19 2.02 -26.96
N SER A 108 -2.51 1.94 -26.94
CA SER A 108 -3.23 0.92 -27.69
C SER A 108 -2.81 1.07 -29.16
N GLU A 109 -2.24 0.02 -29.74
CA GLU A 109 -2.04 -0.08 -31.18
C GLU A 109 -3.41 -0.10 -31.86
N ALA A 110 -3.88 1.09 -32.19
CA ALA A 110 -4.76 1.33 -33.32
C ALA A 110 -3.98 2.26 -34.27
N GLN A 111 -4.17 2.01 -35.54
CA GLN A 111 -3.14 2.09 -36.57
C GLN A 111 -3.56 3.16 -37.57
N ASP A 112 -3.43 4.44 -37.26
CA ASP A 112 -3.80 5.46 -38.24
C ASP A 112 -3.03 6.79 -38.09
N ASP A 113 -2.38 7.10 -39.21
CA ASP A 113 -1.77 8.32 -39.73
C ASP A 113 -2.20 9.66 -39.10
N ALA A 114 -1.22 10.52 -38.76
CA ALA A 114 -1.20 11.98 -39.02
C ALA A 114 -0.25 12.78 -38.09
N THR A 115 0.83 13.27 -38.71
CA THR A 115 1.32 14.67 -38.68
C THR A 115 1.52 15.43 -37.35
N SER A 116 2.81 15.68 -37.04
CA SER A 116 3.44 16.91 -36.53
C SER A 116 2.63 17.99 -35.77
N LYS A 117 3.06 18.31 -34.52
CA LYS A 117 3.29 19.72 -34.08
C LYS A 117 4.08 19.87 -32.75
N LYS A 118 5.35 20.27 -32.91
CA LYS A 118 6.11 21.38 -32.29
C LYS A 118 5.71 21.93 -30.89
N THR A 119 6.73 21.95 -30.02
CA THR A 119 7.11 22.96 -28.99
C THR A 119 6.18 23.30 -27.81
N LYS A 120 6.72 23.25 -26.58
CA LYS A 120 7.20 24.45 -25.84
C LYS A 120 7.97 24.05 -24.57
N ARG A 121 9.22 24.51 -24.44
CA ARG A 121 9.95 24.62 -23.16
C ARG A 121 9.33 25.75 -22.33
N SER A 122 9.13 25.49 -21.04
CA SER A 122 9.11 26.46 -19.92
C SER A 122 9.48 25.60 -18.70
N GLU A 123 10.63 25.69 -18.04
CA GLU A 123 11.31 26.85 -17.45
C GLU A 123 10.35 27.82 -16.78
N SER A 124 10.03 27.53 -15.52
CA SER A 124 10.16 28.45 -14.39
C SER A 124 9.73 27.71 -13.11
N GLY A 125 10.58 27.76 -12.10
CA GLY A 125 10.47 27.00 -10.87
C GLY A 125 9.21 27.31 -10.06
N ASN A 126 8.60 26.26 -9.55
CA ASN A 126 7.77 26.31 -8.35
C ASN A 126 8.36 25.31 -7.36
N ILE A 127 9.51 25.67 -6.79
CA ILE A 127 10.02 25.02 -5.59
C ILE A 127 9.19 25.59 -4.44
N SER A 128 8.20 24.79 -4.08
CA SER A 128 7.37 24.83 -2.88
C SER A 128 8.05 25.55 -1.70
N THR A 129 7.56 26.75 -1.39
CA THR A 129 7.97 27.62 -0.27
C THR A 129 7.53 27.10 1.11
N TYR A 130 7.28 25.79 1.24
CA TYR A 130 6.87 25.16 2.49
C TYR A 130 8.05 24.86 3.43
N PHE A 131 9.25 25.32 3.10
CA PHE A 131 10.43 25.29 3.96
C PHE A 131 10.85 26.72 4.33
N LEU A 132 10.07 27.37 5.19
CA LEU A 132 10.47 28.56 5.91
C LEU A 132 10.59 28.18 7.40
N PRO A 133 11.78 28.28 8.03
CA PRO A 133 11.90 28.10 9.47
C PRO A 133 11.11 29.20 10.19
N SER A 134 10.31 28.78 11.17
CA SER A 134 9.49 29.64 12.02
C SER A 134 10.33 30.75 12.67
N PRO A 135 9.95 32.05 12.56
CA PRO A 135 10.68 33.12 13.20
C PRO A 135 10.52 33.04 14.72
N ALA A 136 11.66 33.05 15.42
CA ALA A 136 11.78 32.99 16.86
C ALA A 136 11.03 34.14 17.55
N SER A 137 10.16 33.81 18.50
CA SER A 137 9.54 34.77 19.40
C SER A 137 10.50 35.21 20.51
N PRO A 138 10.49 36.50 20.91
CA PRO A 138 11.49 37.07 21.81
C PRO A 138 11.20 36.81 23.30
N LYS A 139 12.29 36.79 24.07
CA LYS A 139 12.35 36.65 25.53
C LYS A 139 11.68 37.84 26.23
N LYS A 140 10.91 37.58 27.29
CA LYS A 140 10.60 38.58 28.32
C LYS A 140 11.13 38.07 29.67
N ASP A 141 12.08 38.83 30.17
CA ASP A 141 12.68 38.75 31.49
C ASP A 141 11.80 39.55 32.47
N VAL A 142 11.39 38.95 33.59
CA VAL A 142 11.25 39.61 34.90
C VAL A 142 11.06 38.56 36.01
N SER A 143 12.11 38.41 36.83
CA SER A 143 12.06 38.05 38.27
C SER A 143 11.91 39.34 39.09
N PRO A 144 11.83 39.31 40.44
CA PRO A 144 11.47 38.25 41.40
C PRO A 144 10.38 38.74 42.39
N GLU A 145 9.90 37.90 43.33
CA GLU A 145 9.73 38.25 44.77
C GLU A 145 8.95 37.14 45.53
N GLU A 146 9.59 36.68 46.61
CA GLU A 146 9.14 35.99 47.84
C GLU A 146 7.77 35.29 47.93
N ALA A 147 7.81 34.02 48.37
CA ALA A 147 7.47 33.60 49.75
C ALA A 147 7.35 32.06 49.76
N LEU A 148 8.30 31.33 50.35
CA LEU A 148 8.38 30.96 51.77
C LEU A 148 7.38 29.85 52.16
N ALA A 149 7.94 28.74 52.68
CA ALA A 149 7.30 27.77 53.59
C ALA A 149 6.26 26.82 52.96
N THR A 150 6.11 25.53 53.30
CA THR A 150 6.66 24.66 54.35
C THR A 150 6.41 23.20 53.94
N SER A 151 7.32 22.34 54.39
CA SER A 151 7.29 20.89 54.60
C SER A 151 5.95 20.17 54.82
N ARG A 152 5.87 18.94 54.28
CA ARG A 152 5.29 17.67 54.82
C ARG A 152 5.32 16.64 53.67
N ASP A 153 6.19 15.64 53.63
CA ASP A 153 6.24 14.43 54.48
C ASP A 153 4.85 13.93 54.90
N LEU A 154 4.43 12.79 54.35
CA LEU A 154 4.03 11.59 55.10
C LEU A 154 3.58 10.46 54.15
N ASP A 155 4.37 9.39 54.23
CA ASP A 155 4.00 7.96 54.33
C ASP A 155 3.19 7.23 53.25
N ILE A 156 3.95 6.32 52.65
CA ILE A 156 3.61 4.95 52.26
C ILE A 156 2.83 4.25 53.38
N ASP A 157 1.64 3.74 53.07
CA ASP A 157 1.02 2.68 53.86
C ASP A 157 0.78 1.46 52.97
N VAL A 158 1.62 0.46 53.23
CA VAL A 158 1.44 -0.94 52.83
C VAL A 158 0.52 -1.56 53.87
N GLN A 159 -0.62 -2.11 53.45
CA GLN A 159 -1.41 -3.00 54.31
C GLN A 159 -1.90 -4.21 53.49
N LEU A 160 -1.20 -5.33 53.71
CA LEU A 160 -1.59 -6.75 53.69
C LEU A 160 -2.57 -7.27 52.63
#